data_AF-A0A6N4WDA7-F1
#
_entry.id   AF-A0A6N4WDA7-F1
#
_cell.length_a   1.000
_cell.length_b   1.000
_cell.length_c   1.000
_cell.angle_alpha   90.00
_cell.angle_beta   90.00
_cell.angle_gamma   90.00
#
_symmetry.space_group_name_H-M   'P 1'
#
loop_
_entity.id
_entity.type
_entity.pdbx_description
1 polymer ?
#
loop_
_entity_poly.entity_id
_entity_poly.type
_entity_poly.pdbx_seq_one_letter_code
_entity_poly.pdbx_strand_id
1 'polypeptide(L)'
;MRSRRPSRVSDDNGAATVLGALLIVVVVVVTLAGVQIGSAVVGRHRAQAAADLAALAAAVWLPQGPGTACRQAAAVTAAMNASLLRCEVEQLDVVINAGVGSARAVARAGPVE
;
A
#
# COMPACT_ATOMS: atom_id res chain seq x y z
N MET A 1 -48.64 -22.32 -45.82
CA MET A 1 -47.64 -21.90 -44.82
C MET A 1 -47.53 -20.39 -44.78
N ARG A 2 -47.81 -19.72 -43.65
CA ARG A 2 -47.40 -18.33 -43.40
C ARG A 2 -46.43 -18.32 -42.22
N SER A 3 -45.14 -18.20 -42.51
CA SER A 3 -44.08 -18.03 -41.52
C SER A 3 -44.12 -16.60 -41.00
N ARG A 4 -44.45 -16.43 -39.71
CA ARG A 4 -44.27 -15.16 -39.00
C ARG A 4 -42.81 -15.11 -38.55
N ARG A 5 -42.00 -14.26 -39.19
CA ARG A 5 -40.67 -13.90 -38.66
C ARG A 5 -40.87 -12.97 -37.46
N PRO A 6 -40.32 -13.28 -36.27
CA PRO A 6 -40.36 -12.35 -35.15
C PRO A 6 -39.50 -11.13 -35.48
N SER A 7 -40.05 -9.95 -35.20
CA SER A 7 -39.49 -8.63 -35.50
C SER A 7 -38.34 -8.28 -34.55
N ARG A 8 -37.15 -7.97 -35.09
CA ARG A 8 -35.92 -7.62 -34.36
C ARG A 8 -35.99 -6.36 -33.49
N VAL A 9 -37.02 -5.52 -33.67
CA VAL A 9 -37.13 -4.19 -33.03
C VAL A 9 -37.44 -4.28 -31.52
N SER A 10 -38.00 -5.39 -31.04
CA SER A 10 -38.28 -5.58 -29.60
C SER A 10 -37.12 -6.22 -28.83
N ASP A 11 -36.11 -6.75 -29.52
CA ASP A 11 -34.89 -7.32 -28.93
C ASP A 11 -33.85 -6.22 -28.61
N ASP A 12 -33.82 -5.12 -29.36
CA ASP A 12 -32.78 -4.08 -29.22
C ASP A 12 -32.87 -3.32 -27.89
N ASN A 13 -34.07 -3.10 -27.32
CA ASN A 13 -34.20 -2.46 -26.00
C ASN A 13 -33.75 -3.38 -24.86
N GLY A 14 -34.02 -4.68 -24.98
CA GLY A 14 -33.50 -5.70 -24.07
C GLY A 14 -31.99 -5.87 -24.21
N ALA A 15 -31.49 -5.94 -25.44
CA ALA A 15 -30.07 -6.05 -25.74
C ALA A 15 -29.30 -4.81 -25.29
N ALA A 16 -29.82 -3.60 -25.50
CA ALA A 16 -29.20 -2.35 -25.05
C ALA A 16 -29.13 -2.26 -23.52
N THR A 17 -30.18 -2.68 -22.81
CA THR A 17 -30.16 -2.72 -21.34
C THR A 17 -29.23 -3.81 -20.80
N VAL A 18 -29.17 -4.98 -21.46
CA VAL A 18 -28.21 -6.05 -21.11
C VAL A 18 -26.77 -5.60 -21.35
N LEU A 19 -26.47 -4.97 -22.48
CA LEU A 19 -25.14 -4.42 -22.78
C LEU A 19 -24.77 -3.31 -21.79
N GLY A 20 -25.71 -2.42 -21.45
CA GLY A 20 -25.52 -1.40 -20.43
C GLY A 20 -25.22 -2.01 -19.05
N ALA A 21 -25.99 -3.02 -18.64
CA ALA A 21 -25.77 -3.74 -17.39
C ALA A 21 -24.40 -4.44 -17.37
N LEU A 22 -24.01 -5.09 -18.47
CA LEU A 22 -22.69 -5.73 -18.60
C LEU A 22 -21.56 -4.71 -18.50
N LEU A 23 -21.68 -3.54 -19.16
CA LEU A 23 -20.70 -2.46 -19.03
C LEU A 23 -20.58 -1.96 -17.59
N ILE A 24 -21.70 -1.76 -16.91
CA ILE A 24 -21.70 -1.37 -15.50
C ILE A 24 -20.99 -2.42 -14.64
N VAL A 25 -21.29 -3.72 -14.85
CA VAL A 25 -20.62 -4.81 -14.14
C VAL A 25 -19.11 -4.78 -14.39
N VAL A 26 -18.68 -4.60 -15.65
CA VAL A 26 -17.26 -4.51 -16.00
C VAL A 26 -16.59 -3.32 -15.28
N VAL A 27 -17.22 -2.14 -15.32
CA VAL A 27 -16.69 -0.94 -14.64
C VAL A 27 -16.58 -1.15 -13.13
N VAL A 28 -17.61 -1.74 -12.50
CA VAL A 28 -17.60 -2.07 -11.08
C VAL A 28 -16.48 -3.05 -10.75
N VAL A 29 -16.33 -4.12 -11.52
CA VAL A 29 -15.26 -5.12 -11.33
C VAL A 29 -13.88 -4.48 -11.45
N VAL A 30 -13.65 -3.68 -12.49
CA VAL A 30 -12.37 -2.97 -12.69
C VAL A 30 -12.09 -2.00 -11.55
N THR A 31 -13.11 -1.27 -11.09
CA THR A 31 -12.97 -0.32 -9.99
C THR A 31 -12.62 -1.03 -8.68
N LEU A 32 -13.33 -2.12 -8.36
CA LEU A 32 -13.04 -2.93 -7.17
C LEU A 32 -11.65 -3.55 -7.24
N ALA A 33 -11.24 -4.09 -8.38
CA ALA A 33 -9.89 -4.60 -8.59
C ALA A 33 -8.84 -3.50 -8.36
N GLY A 34 -9.07 -2.30 -8.92
CA GLY A 34 -8.21 -1.13 -8.71
C GLY A 34 -8.11 -0.71 -7.25
N VAL A 35 -9.22 -0.70 -6.51
CA VAL A 35 -9.24 -0.39 -5.06
C VAL A 35 -8.41 -1.40 -4.27
N GLN A 36 -8.54 -2.70 -4.58
CA GLN A 36 -7.76 -3.73 -3.88
C GLN A 36 -6.26 -3.57 -4.14
N ILE A 37 -5.86 -3.36 -5.40
CA ILE A 37 -4.46 -3.13 -5.77
C ILE A 37 -3.94 -1.84 -5.09
N GLY A 38 -4.70 -0.76 -5.17
CA GLY A 38 -4.36 0.54 -4.57
C GLY A 38 -4.15 0.43 -3.06
N SER A 39 -5.03 -0.31 -2.36
CA SER A 39 -4.91 -0.51 -0.91
C SER A 39 -3.60 -1.22 -0.52
N ALA A 40 -3.19 -2.23 -1.29
CA ALA A 40 -1.95 -2.96 -1.07
C ALA A 40 -0.72 -2.08 -1.33
N VAL A 41 -0.74 -1.29 -2.42
CA VAL A 41 0.35 -0.38 -2.79
C VAL A 41 0.53 0.72 -1.74
N VAL A 42 -0.56 1.35 -1.28
CA VAL A 42 -0.51 2.37 -0.23
C VAL A 42 0.03 1.79 1.09
N GLY A 43 -0.37 0.58 1.47
CA GLY A 43 0.16 -0.09 2.65
C GLY A 43 1.68 -0.28 2.57
N ARG A 44 2.18 -0.73 1.41
CA ARG A 44 3.62 -0.92 1.19
C ARG A 44 4.40 0.39 1.22
N HIS A 45 3.91 1.44 0.56
CA HIS A 45 4.56 2.76 0.57
C HIS A 45 4.60 3.38 1.97
N ARG A 46 3.52 3.22 2.75
CA ARG A 46 3.51 3.71 4.13
C ARG A 46 4.52 2.99 5.01
N ALA A 47 4.65 1.66 4.88
CA ALA A 47 5.67 0.92 5.60
C ALA A 47 7.09 1.40 5.23
N GLN A 48 7.35 1.64 3.94
CA GLN A 48 8.64 2.13 3.45
C GLN A 48 8.95 3.53 4.00
N ALA A 49 8.02 4.47 3.87
CA ALA A 49 8.19 5.83 4.38
C ALA A 49 8.41 5.86 5.91
N ALA A 50 7.70 4.99 6.66
CA ALA A 50 7.92 4.85 8.09
C ALA A 50 9.32 4.33 8.42
N ALA A 51 9.79 3.30 7.70
CA ALA A 51 11.13 2.76 7.88
C ALA A 51 12.21 3.82 7.57
N ASP A 52 12.08 4.56 6.47
CA ASP A 52 13.05 5.57 6.04
C ASP A 52 13.16 6.72 7.07
N LEU A 53 12.02 7.27 7.51
CA LEU A 53 12.00 8.34 8.51
C LEU A 53 12.53 7.87 9.87
N ALA A 54 12.19 6.64 10.27
CA ALA A 54 12.69 6.06 11.51
C ALA A 54 14.20 5.78 11.45
N ALA A 55 14.73 5.33 10.31
CA ALA A 55 16.16 5.11 10.11
C ALA A 55 16.95 6.43 10.17
N LEU A 56 16.46 7.47 9.50
CA LEU A 56 17.06 8.82 9.58
C LEU A 56 17.02 9.38 11.00
N ALA A 57 15.89 9.22 11.70
CA ALA A 57 15.78 9.63 13.09
C ALA A 57 16.75 8.85 13.99
N ALA A 58 16.92 7.54 13.77
CA ALA A 58 17.88 6.76 14.53
C ALA A 58 19.32 7.22 14.27
N ALA A 59 19.68 7.48 13.00
CA ALA A 59 21.00 7.95 12.62
C ALA A 59 21.35 9.31 13.25
N VAL A 60 20.41 10.26 13.29
CA VAL A 60 20.61 11.58 13.93
C VAL A 60 20.90 11.44 15.43
N TRP A 61 20.27 10.48 16.10
CA TRP A 61 20.39 10.29 17.55
C TRP A 61 21.45 9.24 17.94
N LEU A 62 22.12 8.63 16.97
CA LEU A 62 23.17 7.64 17.17
C LEU A 62 24.33 8.12 18.06
N PRO A 63 24.79 9.39 17.98
CA PRO A 63 25.85 9.90 18.87
C PRO A 63 25.47 9.89 20.36
N GLN A 64 24.18 9.86 20.69
CA GLN A 64 23.67 9.78 22.07
C GLN A 64 23.49 8.34 22.56
N GLY A 65 23.95 7.36 21.76
CA GLY A 65 23.94 5.95 22.06
C GLY A 65 22.80 5.16 21.38
N PRO A 66 22.99 3.85 21.18
CA PRO A 66 22.06 3.00 20.42
C PRO A 66 20.66 2.92 21.05
N GLY A 67 20.58 2.95 22.39
CA GLY A 67 19.30 2.96 23.10
C GLY A 67 18.47 4.23 22.87
N THR A 68 19.13 5.38 22.70
CA THR A 68 18.43 6.65 22.39
C THR A 68 18.00 6.67 20.93
N ALA A 69 18.87 6.21 20.02
CA ALA A 69 18.55 6.06 18.60
C ALA A 69 17.31 5.18 18.37
N CYS A 70 17.26 3.98 18.94
CA CYS A 70 16.11 3.09 18.78
C CYS A 70 14.82 3.63 19.44
N ARG A 71 14.94 4.38 20.54
CA ARG A 71 13.78 5.04 21.16
C ARG A 71 13.21 6.12 20.26
N GLN A 72 14.07 6.90 19.61
CA GLN A 72 13.62 7.91 18.65
C GLN A 72 13.01 7.28 17.39
N ALA A 73 13.62 6.21 16.88
CA ALA A 73 13.05 5.42 15.79
C ALA A 73 11.64 4.91 16.15
N ALA A 74 11.45 4.42 17.38
CA ALA A 74 10.13 3.98 17.87
C ALA A 74 9.12 5.14 17.92
N ALA A 75 9.53 6.32 18.40
CA ALA A 75 8.67 7.51 18.44
C ALA A 75 8.21 7.93 17.04
N VAL A 76 9.11 7.94 16.06
CA VAL A 76 8.77 8.27 14.65
C VAL A 76 7.87 7.21 14.04
N THR A 77 8.16 5.92 14.28
CA THR A 77 7.35 4.82 13.75
C THR A 77 5.93 4.87 14.32
N ALA A 78 5.78 5.16 15.62
CA ALA A 78 4.48 5.35 16.27
C ALA A 78 3.72 6.56 15.70
N ALA A 79 4.41 7.69 15.46
CA ALA A 79 3.79 8.87 14.84
C ALA A 79 3.28 8.59 13.42
N MET A 80 3.91 7.65 12.71
CA MET A 80 3.50 7.18 11.38
C MET A 80 2.34 6.18 11.41
N ASN A 81 1.78 5.85 12.58
CA ASN A 81 0.85 4.74 12.78
C ASN A 81 1.41 3.40 12.25
N ALA A 82 2.72 3.21 12.39
CA ALA A 82 3.43 2.00 12.04
C ALA A 82 3.93 1.30 13.32
N SER A 83 4.31 0.03 13.19
CA SER A 83 4.95 -0.75 14.25
C SER A 83 6.45 -0.86 13.98
N LEU A 84 7.26 -0.60 15.02
CA LEU A 84 8.69 -0.87 14.98
C LEU A 84 8.90 -2.36 15.23
N LEU A 85 9.28 -3.11 14.19
CA LEU A 85 9.48 -4.56 14.27
C LEU A 85 10.89 -4.92 14.72
N ARG A 86 11.89 -4.14 14.30
CA ARG A 86 13.29 -4.34 14.67
C ARG A 86 14.06 -3.03 14.57
N CYS A 87 14.99 -2.81 15.49
CA CYS A 87 15.99 -1.76 15.43
C CYS A 87 17.34 -2.39 15.72
N GLU A 88 18.25 -2.35 14.74
CA GLU A 88 19.61 -2.84 14.87
C GLU A 88 20.58 -1.72 14.58
N VAL A 89 21.55 -1.54 15.46
CA VAL A 89 22.63 -0.58 15.32
C VAL A 89 23.92 -1.37 15.14
N GLU A 90 24.60 -1.16 14.03
CA GLU A 90 25.86 -1.80 13.68
C GLU A 90 26.90 -0.71 13.41
N GLN A 91 27.79 -0.48 14.39
CA GLN A 91 28.77 0.61 14.36
C GLN A 91 28.13 2.00 14.18
N LEU A 92 28.08 2.50 12.94
CA LEU A 92 27.49 3.79 12.55
C LEU A 92 26.26 3.63 11.66
N ASP A 93 25.88 2.40 11.34
CA ASP A 93 24.70 2.07 10.55
C ASP A 93 23.53 1.70 11.45
N VAL A 94 22.34 2.17 11.08
CA VAL A 94 21.09 1.77 11.73
C VAL A 94 20.15 1.15 10.72
N VAL A 95 19.68 -0.05 11.03
CA VAL A 95 18.70 -0.79 10.24
C VAL A 95 17.38 -0.84 10.99
N ILE A 96 16.35 -0.25 10.40
CA ILE A 96 14.99 -0.21 10.95
C ILE A 96 14.07 -1.07 10.11
N ASN A 97 13.30 -1.94 10.78
CA ASN A 97 12.20 -2.68 10.18
C ASN A 97 10.87 -2.14 10.71
N ALA A 98 10.03 -1.63 9.81
CA ALA A 98 8.73 -1.06 10.14
C ALA A 98 7.58 -1.83 9.47
N GLY A 99 6.44 -1.91 10.16
CA GLY A 99 5.22 -2.57 9.67
C GLY A 99 4.00 -1.66 9.66
N VAL A 100 3.15 -1.80 8.63
CA VAL A 100 1.82 -1.15 8.55
C VAL A 100 0.81 -2.21 8.13
N GLY A 101 -0.04 -2.65 9.06
CA GLY A 101 -0.92 -3.80 8.84
C GLY A 101 -0.12 -5.06 8.51
N SER A 102 -0.35 -5.66 7.34
CA SER A 102 0.42 -6.80 6.83
C SER A 102 1.67 -6.41 6.04
N ALA A 103 1.83 -5.13 5.68
CA ALA A 103 2.99 -4.65 4.93
C ALA A 103 4.19 -4.46 5.85
N ARG A 104 5.38 -4.82 5.37
CA ARG A 104 6.66 -4.66 6.07
C ARG A 104 7.69 -4.04 5.13
N ALA A 105 8.59 -3.25 5.70
CA ALA A 105 9.66 -2.57 4.99
C ALA A 105 10.89 -2.43 5.89
N VAL A 106 12.06 -2.37 5.25
CA VAL A 106 13.34 -2.19 5.93
C VAL A 106 14.07 -1.01 5.30
N ALA A 107 14.66 -0.17 6.14
CA ALA A 107 15.50 0.94 5.72
C ALA A 107 16.81 0.93 6.52
N ARG A 108 17.91 1.29 5.86
CA ARG A 108 19.22 1.47 6.47
C ARG A 108 19.64 2.93 6.33
N ALA A 109 20.15 3.51 7.40
CA ALA A 109 20.77 4.83 7.39
C ALA A 109 22.18 4.73 7.98
N GLY A 110 23.17 5.19 7.22
CA GLY A 110 24.59 5.04 7.50
C GLY A 110 25.41 6.11 6.77
N PRO A 111 26.68 6.34 7.16
CA PRO A 111 27.58 7.22 6.42
C PRO A 111 27.70 6.78 4.96
N VAL A 112 27.71 7.74 4.03
CA VAL A 112 28.17 7.48 2.66
C VAL A 112 29.69 7.56 2.68
N GLU A 113 30.35 6.42 2.47
CA GLU A 113 31.77 6.37 2.16
C GLU A 113 32.00 6.67 0.67
#